data_AF-A0A1F6Y815-F1
#
_entry.id   AF-A0A1F6Y815-F1
#
_cell.length_a   1.000
_cell.length_b   1.000
_cell.length_c   1.000
_cell.angle_alpha   90.00
_cell.angle_beta   90.00
_cell.angle_gamma   90.00
#
_symmetry.space_group_name_H-M   'P 1'
#
loop_
_entity.id
_entity.type
_entity.pdbx_description
1 polymer ?
#
loop_
_entity_poly.entity_id
_entity_poly.type
_entity_poly.pdbx_seq_one_letter_code
_entity_poly.pdbx_strand_id
1 'polypeptide(L)'
;MTTYKKFFRYASIPALIAIGYLGFVLVWRSLGLPDTKEIIALAENYYEQYGYYTVLVGALIEGALFVNWYLPGSVVVALGVVLSRSAGLNVFLVLFLIILGFYLTALLNYALGRFGWYHVFLRLGLEKPLEKFKIQMEDKGPRILFSTYIHPNFGALSSTAAGILRVNFFKFALMALPPIIVWNTFWAGVFYFFGNALLDHLSLLIVVAGTLIYIMLFGKLKKPKEHLNIP
;
A
#
# COMPACT_ATOMS: atom_id res chain seq x y z
N MET A 1 26.38 35.18 -3.99
CA MET A 1 26.69 33.75 -4.26
C MET A 1 25.41 32.92 -4.13
N THR A 2 24.72 32.49 -5.19
CA THR A 2 24.08 33.26 -6.26
C THR A 2 22.83 32.43 -6.63
N THR A 3 21.67 33.08 -6.67
CA THR A 3 20.31 32.52 -6.86
C THR A 3 20.19 31.50 -8.01
N TYR A 4 21.08 31.58 -9.00
CA TYR A 4 21.18 30.65 -10.14
C TYR A 4 21.41 29.17 -9.79
N LYS A 5 22.22 28.85 -8.76
CA LYS A 5 22.44 27.45 -8.35
C LYS A 5 21.19 26.80 -7.75
N LYS A 6 20.31 27.60 -7.13
CA LYS A 6 19.01 27.12 -6.61
C LYS A 6 18.02 26.89 -7.74
N PHE A 7 17.98 27.78 -8.74
CA PHE A 7 17.13 27.62 -9.92
C PHE A 7 17.50 26.37 -10.75
N PHE A 8 18.79 26.15 -11.01
CA PHE A 8 19.29 24.96 -11.72
C PHE A 8 19.02 23.66 -10.95
N ARG A 9 19.05 23.70 -9.61
CA ARG A 9 18.72 22.57 -8.75
C ARG A 9 17.20 22.29 -8.67
N TYR A 10 16.37 23.31 -8.84
CA TYR A 10 14.91 23.15 -8.94
C TYR A 10 14.46 22.67 -10.33
N ALA A 11 15.14 23.08 -11.41
CA ALA A 11 14.85 22.64 -12.77
C ALA A 11 15.40 21.24 -13.11
N SER A 12 16.46 20.81 -12.43
CA SER A 12 17.04 19.47 -12.62
C SER A 12 16.18 18.34 -12.05
N ILE A 13 15.32 18.60 -11.07
CA ILE A 13 14.41 17.59 -10.50
C ILE A 13 13.34 17.16 -11.53
N PRO A 14 12.58 18.09 -12.17
CA PRO A 14 11.68 17.75 -13.26
C PRO A 14 12.38 17.06 -14.43
N ALA A 15 13.59 17.50 -14.79
CA ALA A 15 14.36 16.89 -15.88
C ALA A 15 14.79 15.46 -15.55
N LEU A 16 15.22 15.18 -14.32
CA LEU A 16 15.53 13.82 -13.84
C LEU A 16 14.29 12.92 -13.83
N ILE A 17 13.14 13.44 -13.41
CA ILE A 17 11.86 12.71 -13.44
C ILE A 17 11.47 12.41 -14.89
N ALA A 18 11.61 13.36 -15.80
CA ALA A 18 11.31 13.19 -17.22
C ALA A 18 12.25 12.17 -17.89
N ILE A 19 13.54 12.21 -17.60
CA ILE A 19 14.52 11.24 -18.12
C ILE A 19 14.26 9.84 -17.55
N GLY A 20 13.96 9.75 -16.26
CA GLY A 20 13.54 8.48 -15.62
C GLY A 20 12.26 7.92 -16.24
N TYR A 21 11.27 8.78 -16.50
CA TYR A 21 10.04 8.40 -17.19
C TYR A 21 10.31 7.85 -18.59
N LEU A 22 11.10 8.58 -19.40
CA LEU A 22 11.43 8.14 -20.76
C LEU A 22 12.21 6.83 -20.75
N GLY A 23 13.16 6.67 -19.83
CA GLY A 23 13.91 5.41 -19.67
C GLY A 23 12.99 4.24 -19.30
N PHE A 24 12.08 4.45 -18.35
CA PHE A 24 11.08 3.44 -17.97
C PHE A 24 10.17 3.06 -19.14
N VAL A 25 9.65 4.03 -19.89
CA VAL A 25 8.79 3.80 -21.07
C VAL A 25 9.55 3.02 -22.15
N LEU A 26 10.83 3.35 -22.39
CA LEU A 26 11.67 2.65 -23.36
C LEU A 26 11.92 1.20 -22.95
N VAL A 27 12.25 0.95 -21.68
CA VAL A 27 12.43 -0.41 -21.15
C VAL A 27 11.12 -1.19 -21.21
N TRP A 28 10.01 -0.61 -20.77
CA TRP A 28 8.67 -1.23 -20.80
C TRP A 28 8.27 -1.65 -22.22
N ARG A 29 8.48 -0.77 -23.20
CA ARG A 29 8.23 -1.06 -24.63
C ARG A 29 9.18 -2.12 -25.18
N SER A 30 10.46 -2.09 -24.81
CA SER A 30 11.44 -3.09 -25.26
C SER A 30 11.16 -4.50 -24.73
N LEU A 31 10.54 -4.61 -23.56
CA LEU A 31 10.13 -5.87 -22.95
C LEU A 31 8.79 -6.41 -23.50
N GLY A 32 8.15 -5.68 -24.42
CA GLY A 32 6.87 -6.09 -25.01
C GLY A 32 5.73 -6.16 -24.00
N LEU A 33 5.81 -5.39 -22.91
CA LEU A 33 4.78 -5.39 -21.88
C LEU A 33 3.49 -4.72 -22.41
N PRO A 34 2.30 -5.21 -21.98
CA PRO A 34 1.02 -4.73 -22.47
C PRO A 34 0.84 -3.23 -22.23
N ASP A 35 0.13 -2.58 -23.15
CA ASP A 35 -0.17 -1.15 -23.04
C ASP A 35 -1.13 -0.87 -21.88
N THR A 36 -1.17 0.36 -21.38
CA THR A 36 -2.02 0.76 -20.26
C THR A 36 -3.50 0.43 -20.54
N LYS A 37 -3.93 0.58 -21.80
CA LYS A 37 -5.27 0.22 -22.26
C LYS A 37 -5.53 -1.29 -22.22
N GLU A 38 -4.55 -2.11 -22.58
CA GLU A 38 -4.66 -3.56 -22.52
C GLU A 38 -4.70 -4.06 -21.07
N ILE A 39 -3.93 -3.43 -20.17
CA ILE A 39 -3.97 -3.74 -18.72
C ILE A 39 -5.33 -3.39 -18.13
N ILE A 40 -5.89 -2.23 -18.48
CA ILE A 40 -7.23 -1.83 -18.05
C ILE A 40 -8.28 -2.79 -18.62
N ALA A 41 -8.21 -3.12 -19.91
CA ALA A 41 -9.15 -4.06 -20.54
C ALA A 41 -9.06 -5.48 -19.94
N LEU A 42 -7.85 -5.95 -19.60
CA LEU A 42 -7.67 -7.22 -18.89
C LEU A 42 -8.30 -7.18 -17.50
N ALA A 43 -8.10 -6.07 -16.77
CA ALA A 43 -8.70 -5.88 -15.45
C ALA A 43 -10.24 -5.81 -15.56
N GLU A 44 -10.78 -5.04 -16.50
CA GLU A 44 -12.22 -4.95 -16.77
C GLU A 44 -12.82 -6.33 -17.07
N ASN A 45 -12.20 -7.11 -17.95
CA ASN A 45 -12.67 -8.46 -18.29
C ASN A 45 -12.63 -9.40 -17.06
N TYR A 46 -11.61 -9.28 -16.20
CA TYR A 46 -11.56 -10.01 -14.92
C TYR A 46 -12.67 -9.59 -13.96
N TYR A 47 -13.01 -8.29 -13.92
CA TYR A 47 -14.11 -7.77 -13.09
C TYR A 47 -15.48 -8.11 -13.67
N GLU A 48 -15.64 -8.18 -14.99
CA GLU A 48 -16.87 -8.67 -15.63
C GLU A 48 -17.08 -10.16 -15.38
N GLN A 49 -16.02 -10.97 -15.48
CA GLN A 49 -16.11 -12.42 -15.35
C GLN A 49 -16.27 -12.88 -13.90
N TYR A 50 -15.54 -12.28 -12.96
CA TYR A 50 -15.47 -12.74 -11.57
C TYR A 50 -16.08 -11.75 -10.56
N GLY A 51 -16.39 -10.52 -10.98
CA GLY A 51 -17.20 -9.55 -10.24
C GLY A 51 -16.74 -9.33 -8.80
N TYR A 52 -17.67 -9.56 -7.88
CA TYR A 52 -17.48 -9.42 -6.44
C TYR A 52 -16.40 -10.35 -5.85
N TYR A 53 -16.12 -11.50 -6.46
CA TYR A 53 -15.09 -12.41 -5.97
C TYR A 53 -13.69 -11.82 -6.15
N THR A 54 -13.43 -11.13 -7.27
CA THR A 54 -12.16 -10.43 -7.52
C THR A 54 -11.89 -9.39 -6.44
N VAL A 55 -12.94 -8.65 -6.05
CA VAL A 55 -12.85 -7.64 -4.97
C VAL A 55 -12.47 -8.29 -3.65
N LEU A 56 -13.18 -9.34 -3.24
CA LEU A 56 -12.96 -9.98 -1.95
C LEU A 56 -11.58 -10.66 -1.87
N VAL A 57 -11.23 -11.44 -2.90
CA VAL A 57 -9.93 -12.14 -2.95
C VAL A 57 -8.80 -11.13 -3.05
N GLY A 58 -8.96 -10.08 -3.85
CA GLY A 58 -8.01 -8.98 -3.91
C GLY A 58 -7.78 -8.36 -2.53
N ALA A 59 -8.85 -8.00 -1.82
CA ALA A 59 -8.74 -7.38 -0.49
C ALA A 59 -8.10 -8.31 0.55
N LEU A 60 -8.35 -9.63 0.46
CA LEU A 60 -7.69 -10.63 1.30
C LEU A 60 -6.20 -10.73 1.02
N ILE A 61 -5.83 -10.78 -0.26
CA ILE A 61 -4.45 -10.86 -0.72
C ILE A 61 -3.71 -9.58 -0.31
N GLU A 62 -4.27 -8.42 -0.62
CA GLU A 62 -3.66 -7.11 -0.37
C GLU A 62 -3.55 -6.80 1.14
N GLY A 63 -4.55 -7.17 1.93
CA GLY A 63 -4.52 -6.99 3.39
C GLY A 63 -3.44 -7.81 4.10
N ALA A 64 -2.91 -8.86 3.45
CA ALA A 64 -1.97 -9.78 4.07
C ALA A 64 -0.62 -9.10 4.28
N LEU A 65 -0.02 -9.29 5.47
CA LEU A 65 1.19 -8.58 5.90
C LEU A 65 2.33 -8.58 4.87
N PHE A 66 2.50 -9.67 4.12
CA PHE A 66 3.57 -9.82 3.14
C PHE A 66 3.27 -9.10 1.80
N VAL A 67 2.02 -9.18 1.34
CA VAL A 67 1.63 -8.69 0.02
C VAL A 67 1.46 -7.18 0.01
N ASN A 68 1.03 -6.60 1.14
CA ASN A 68 0.84 -5.15 1.31
C ASN A 68 2.15 -4.35 1.09
N TRP A 69 3.31 -4.99 1.17
CA TRP A 69 4.60 -4.34 0.89
C TRP A 69 4.88 -4.19 -0.62
N TYR A 70 4.32 -5.08 -1.43
CA TYR A 70 4.48 -5.10 -2.89
C TYR A 70 3.31 -4.43 -3.60
N LEU A 71 2.10 -4.53 -3.02
CA LEU A 71 0.89 -3.87 -3.50
C LEU A 71 0.47 -2.83 -2.47
N PRO A 72 0.53 -1.52 -2.78
CA PRO A 72 0.06 -0.51 -1.86
C PRO A 72 -1.42 -0.73 -1.64
N GLY A 73 -1.84 -0.88 -0.37
CA GLY A 73 -3.19 -1.31 0.05
C GLY A 73 -4.42 -0.52 -0.44
N SER A 74 -4.22 0.37 -1.40
CA SER A 74 -5.23 1.13 -2.13
C SER A 74 -5.47 0.59 -3.55
N VAL A 75 -4.76 -0.44 -4.02
CA VAL A 75 -4.90 -0.93 -5.40
C VAL A 75 -6.22 -1.66 -5.58
N VAL A 76 -6.59 -2.58 -4.69
CA VAL A 76 -7.88 -3.29 -4.84
C VAL A 76 -9.04 -2.36 -4.52
N VAL A 77 -8.86 -1.42 -3.59
CA VAL A 77 -9.86 -0.38 -3.32
C VAL A 77 -10.07 0.52 -4.54
N ALA A 78 -9.00 0.97 -5.17
CA ALA A 78 -9.06 1.79 -6.38
C ALA A 78 -9.67 1.02 -7.55
N LEU A 79 -9.09 -0.11 -7.92
CA LEU A 79 -9.58 -0.90 -9.06
C LEU A 79 -11.00 -1.40 -8.82
N GLY A 80 -11.30 -1.88 -7.61
CA GLY A 80 -12.63 -2.35 -7.26
C GLY A 80 -13.69 -1.27 -7.39
N VAL A 81 -13.45 -0.09 -6.84
CA VAL A 81 -14.43 1.00 -6.90
C VAL A 81 -14.52 1.61 -8.29
N VAL A 82 -13.40 1.80 -8.98
CA VAL A 82 -13.40 2.43 -10.32
C VAL A 82 -14.00 1.50 -11.37
N LEU A 83 -13.58 0.24 -11.42
CA LEU A 83 -14.04 -0.72 -12.41
C LEU A 83 -15.43 -1.29 -12.09
N SER A 84 -15.91 -1.19 -10.84
CA SER A 84 -17.27 -1.59 -10.50
C SER A 84 -18.34 -0.87 -11.31
N ARG A 85 -18.09 0.38 -11.74
CA ARG A 85 -19.03 1.14 -12.56
C ARG A 85 -19.12 0.61 -13.98
N SER A 86 -17.99 0.31 -14.62
CA SER A 86 -17.98 -0.26 -15.98
C SER A 86 -18.52 -1.69 -16.00
N ALA A 87 -18.21 -2.48 -14.97
CA ALA A 87 -18.68 -3.86 -14.82
C ALA A 87 -20.13 -4.00 -14.28
N GLY A 88 -20.85 -2.90 -14.04
CA GLY A 88 -22.24 -2.93 -13.55
C GLY A 88 -22.41 -3.46 -12.11
N LEU A 89 -21.35 -3.46 -11.31
CA LEU A 89 -21.37 -3.92 -9.91
C LEU A 89 -21.91 -2.83 -8.98
N ASN A 90 -22.56 -3.25 -7.91
CA ASN A 90 -23.04 -2.36 -6.86
C ASN A 90 -21.86 -1.87 -6.00
N VAL A 91 -21.56 -0.58 -6.08
CA VAL A 91 -20.44 0.07 -5.37
C VAL A 91 -20.51 -0.12 -3.85
N PHE A 92 -21.70 -0.10 -3.25
CA PHE A 92 -21.86 -0.32 -1.81
C PHE A 92 -21.52 -1.76 -1.42
N LEU A 93 -21.89 -2.74 -2.26
CA LEU A 93 -21.53 -4.13 -2.04
C LEU A 93 -20.02 -4.36 -2.24
N VAL A 94 -19.41 -3.69 -3.22
CA VAL A 94 -17.96 -3.67 -3.42
C VAL A 94 -17.25 -3.12 -2.19
N LEU A 95 -17.68 -1.97 -1.67
CA LEU A 95 -17.12 -1.38 -0.44
C LEU A 95 -17.29 -2.32 0.76
N PHE A 96 -18.45 -2.94 0.91
CA PHE A 96 -18.69 -3.92 1.97
C PHE A 96 -17.71 -5.10 1.89
N LEU A 97 -17.48 -5.66 0.69
CA LEU A 97 -16.56 -6.78 0.48
C LEU A 97 -15.09 -6.38 0.70
N ILE A 98 -14.72 -5.16 0.34
CA ILE A 98 -13.40 -4.58 0.65
C ILE A 98 -13.21 -4.54 2.17
N ILE A 99 -14.15 -3.93 2.90
CA ILE A 99 -14.10 -3.84 4.37
C ILE A 99 -14.02 -5.23 4.99
N LEU A 100 -14.84 -6.17 4.51
CA LEU A 100 -14.86 -7.56 4.97
C LEU A 100 -13.51 -8.24 4.73
N GLY A 101 -12.92 -8.11 3.53
CA GLY A 101 -11.63 -8.68 3.19
C GLY A 101 -10.49 -8.13 4.06
N PHE A 102 -10.41 -6.81 4.23
CA PHE A 102 -9.41 -6.21 5.11
C PHE A 102 -9.62 -6.59 6.58
N TYR A 103 -10.87 -6.71 7.03
CA TYR A 103 -11.18 -7.15 8.39
C TYR A 103 -10.76 -8.60 8.64
N LEU A 104 -11.14 -9.53 7.76
CA LEU A 104 -10.72 -10.94 7.83
C LEU A 104 -9.20 -11.05 7.84
N THR A 105 -8.52 -10.24 7.04
CA THR A 105 -7.07 -10.26 6.98
C THR A 105 -6.41 -9.67 8.22
N ALA A 106 -7.02 -8.65 8.84
CA ALA A 106 -6.58 -8.15 10.14
C ALA A 106 -6.65 -9.25 11.22
N LEU A 107 -7.72 -10.06 11.23
CA LEU A 107 -7.85 -11.22 12.11
C LEU A 107 -6.80 -12.28 11.81
N LEU A 108 -6.53 -12.55 10.53
CA LEU A 108 -5.47 -13.47 10.10
C LEU A 108 -4.09 -12.98 10.57
N ASN A 109 -3.76 -11.71 10.36
CA ASN A 109 -2.50 -11.10 10.81
C ASN A 109 -2.35 -11.19 12.35
N TYR A 110 -3.43 -10.96 13.10
CA TYR A 110 -3.45 -11.19 14.54
C TYR A 110 -3.19 -12.65 14.90
N ALA A 111 -3.83 -13.60 14.22
CA ALA A 111 -3.62 -15.03 14.45
C ALA A 111 -2.17 -15.44 14.16
N LEU A 112 -1.58 -14.95 13.06
CA LEU A 112 -0.17 -15.17 12.72
C LEU A 112 0.77 -14.67 13.82
N GLY A 113 0.47 -13.49 14.39
CA GLY A 113 1.19 -12.96 15.55
C GLY A 113 1.05 -13.85 16.79
N ARG A 114 -0.18 -14.28 17.09
CA ARG A 114 -0.49 -15.04 18.32
C ARG A 114 0.06 -16.47 18.32
N PHE A 115 0.03 -17.14 17.16
CA PHE A 115 0.52 -18.52 17.01
C PHE A 115 2.02 -18.60 16.67
N GLY A 116 2.74 -17.48 16.63
CA GLY A 116 4.18 -17.50 16.44
C GLY A 116 4.63 -17.65 14.98
N TRP A 117 3.73 -17.58 14.00
CA TRP A 117 4.12 -17.58 12.59
C TRP A 117 4.86 -16.30 12.18
N TYR A 118 4.84 -15.27 13.04
CA TYR A 118 5.59 -14.03 12.82
C TYR A 118 7.12 -14.20 12.74
N HIS A 119 7.68 -15.32 13.21
CA HIS A 119 9.12 -15.61 13.09
C HIS A 119 9.56 -15.68 11.62
N VAL A 120 8.67 -16.02 10.69
CA VAL A 120 8.94 -15.94 9.25
C VAL A 120 9.18 -14.49 8.82
N PHE A 121 8.42 -13.54 9.37
CA PHE A 121 8.56 -12.11 9.08
C PHE A 121 9.81 -11.49 9.70
N LEU A 122 10.28 -11.99 10.84
CA LEU A 122 11.57 -11.57 11.42
C LEU A 122 12.72 -11.85 10.45
N ARG A 123 12.72 -13.04 9.82
CA ARG A 123 13.73 -13.43 8.81
C ARG A 123 13.67 -12.57 7.54
N LEU A 124 12.56 -11.89 7.28
CA LEU A 124 12.35 -10.98 6.15
C LEU A 124 12.72 -9.53 6.47
N GLY A 125 13.30 -9.26 7.64
CA GLY A 125 13.75 -7.92 8.03
C GLY A 125 12.66 -7.01 8.61
N LEU A 126 11.48 -7.56 8.93
CA LEU A 126 10.37 -6.80 9.53
C LEU A 126 10.46 -6.68 11.06
N GLU A 127 11.58 -7.08 11.66
CA GLU A 127 11.82 -7.03 13.11
C GLU A 127 11.67 -5.62 13.68
N LYS A 128 12.40 -4.63 13.14
CA LYS A 128 12.37 -3.25 13.66
C LYS A 128 10.99 -2.58 13.55
N PRO A 129 10.28 -2.63 12.40
CA PRO A 129 8.92 -2.11 12.32
C PRO A 129 7.98 -2.79 13.31
N LEU A 130 8.04 -4.12 13.42
CA LEU A 130 7.18 -4.90 14.28
C LEU A 130 7.41 -4.58 15.76
N GLU A 131 8.66 -4.50 16.19
CA GLU A 131 9.05 -4.12 17.55
C GLU A 131 8.57 -2.71 17.90
N LYS A 132 8.71 -1.75 16.96
CA LYS A 132 8.16 -0.41 17.12
C LYS A 132 6.64 -0.42 17.33
N PHE A 133 5.89 -1.27 16.60
CA PHE A 133 4.45 -1.38 16.80
C PHE A 133 4.09 -2.11 18.10
N LYS A 134 4.90 -3.07 18.56
CA LYS A 134 4.73 -3.70 19.87
C LYS A 134 4.86 -2.67 21.00
N ILE A 135 5.95 -1.91 21.03
CA ILE A 135 6.19 -0.87 22.06
C ILE A 135 5.04 0.13 22.10
N GLN A 136 4.61 0.62 20.94
CA GLN A 136 3.53 1.60 20.91
C GLN A 136 2.16 0.98 21.29
N MET A 137 1.93 -0.31 21.00
CA MET A 137 0.74 -1.04 21.41
C MET A 137 0.73 -1.34 22.91
N GLU A 138 1.89 -1.55 23.53
CA GLU A 138 2.02 -1.67 25.00
C GLU A 138 1.72 -0.35 25.70
N ASP A 139 2.24 0.77 25.17
CA ASP A 139 2.05 2.11 25.73
C ASP A 139 0.61 2.62 25.56
N LYS A 140 0.08 2.58 24.34
CA LYS A 140 -1.22 3.21 23.99
C LYS A 140 -2.38 2.22 23.95
N GLY A 141 -2.10 0.93 24.06
CA GLY A 141 -3.09 -0.12 23.92
C GLY A 141 -3.69 -0.21 22.50
N PRO A 142 -4.77 -0.99 22.34
CA PRO A 142 -5.42 -1.22 21.03
C PRO A 142 -6.06 0.02 20.39
N ARG A 143 -6.11 1.17 21.09
CA ARG A 143 -6.50 2.47 20.50
C ARG A 143 -5.54 2.90 19.40
N ILE A 144 -4.29 2.44 19.43
CA ILE A 144 -3.30 2.78 18.42
C ILE A 144 -3.70 2.34 17.02
N LEU A 145 -4.57 1.33 16.90
CA LEU A 145 -5.08 0.85 15.61
C LEU A 145 -5.71 1.99 14.80
N PHE A 146 -6.34 2.98 15.44
CA PHE A 146 -6.88 4.14 14.73
C PHE A 146 -5.79 4.99 14.05
N SER A 147 -4.65 5.17 14.69
CA SER A 147 -3.54 5.94 14.13
C SER A 147 -2.70 5.14 13.14
N THR A 148 -2.70 3.82 13.22
CA THR A 148 -1.82 2.98 12.39
C THR A 148 -2.50 2.47 11.15
N TYR A 149 -3.83 2.42 11.10
CA TYR A 149 -4.56 2.11 9.87
C TYR A 149 -4.54 3.22 8.82
N ILE A 150 -3.86 4.36 9.08
CA ILE A 150 -3.53 5.38 8.07
C ILE A 150 -2.72 4.78 6.91
N HIS A 151 -2.11 3.62 7.08
CA HIS A 151 -1.58 2.84 5.97
C HIS A 151 -1.93 1.36 6.17
N PRO A 152 -2.46 0.64 5.17
CA PRO A 152 -2.78 -0.78 5.29
C PRO A 152 -1.61 -1.64 5.81
N ASN A 153 -0.38 -1.37 5.36
CA ASN A 153 0.86 -2.01 5.86
C ASN A 153 1.06 -1.83 7.37
N PHE A 154 0.79 -0.63 7.88
CA PHE A 154 0.92 -0.33 9.31
C PHE A 154 -0.23 -0.97 10.11
N GLY A 155 -1.43 -1.06 9.52
CA GLY A 155 -2.55 -1.83 10.06
C GLY A 155 -2.22 -3.31 10.21
N ALA A 156 -1.60 -3.93 9.19
CA ALA A 156 -1.17 -5.32 9.22
C ALA A 156 -0.08 -5.58 10.29
N LEU A 157 0.94 -4.71 10.38
CA LEU A 157 1.98 -4.79 11.41
C LEU A 157 1.41 -4.62 12.82
N SER A 158 0.49 -3.67 13.01
CA SER A 158 -0.17 -3.43 14.29
C SER A 158 -1.06 -4.60 14.71
N SER A 159 -1.76 -5.21 13.75
CA SER A 159 -2.58 -6.39 13.98
C SER A 159 -1.73 -7.58 14.40
N THR A 160 -0.59 -7.78 13.73
CA THR A 160 0.39 -8.81 14.09
C THR A 160 0.99 -8.55 15.47
N ALA A 161 1.37 -7.31 15.77
CA ALA A 161 1.89 -6.91 17.09
C ALA A 161 0.86 -7.18 18.21
N ALA A 162 -0.42 -6.87 18.00
CA ALA A 162 -1.49 -7.20 18.94
C ALA A 162 -1.61 -8.72 19.19
N GLY A 163 -1.40 -9.54 18.15
CA GLY A 163 -1.34 -10.99 18.26
C GLY A 163 -0.18 -11.47 19.13
N ILE A 164 1.03 -10.94 18.88
CA ILE A 164 2.25 -11.29 19.63
C ILE A 164 2.10 -10.93 21.12
N LEU A 165 1.53 -9.75 21.40
CA LEU A 165 1.24 -9.29 22.76
C LEU A 165 0.04 -9.99 23.41
N ARG A 166 -0.59 -10.94 22.69
CA ARG A 166 -1.75 -11.72 23.15
C ARG A 166 -2.91 -10.87 23.66
N VAL A 167 -3.09 -9.66 23.10
CA VAL A 167 -4.24 -8.79 23.40
C VAL A 167 -5.52 -9.60 23.25
N ASN A 168 -6.51 -9.43 24.13
CA ASN A 168 -7.78 -10.16 24.04
C ASN A 168 -8.38 -10.09 22.62
N PHE A 169 -8.72 -11.24 22.04
CA PHE A 169 -9.18 -11.34 20.65
C PHE A 169 -10.40 -10.48 20.37
N PHE A 170 -11.43 -10.53 21.22
CA PHE A 170 -12.65 -9.74 21.04
C PHE A 170 -12.37 -8.25 21.13
N LYS A 171 -11.51 -7.84 22.06
CA LYS A 171 -11.09 -6.43 22.19
C LYS A 171 -10.36 -5.96 20.93
N PHE A 172 -9.46 -6.78 20.38
CA PHE A 172 -8.76 -6.47 19.13
C PHE A 172 -9.74 -6.39 17.95
N ALA A 173 -10.58 -7.42 17.76
CA ALA A 173 -11.53 -7.51 16.67
C ALA A 173 -12.48 -6.30 16.63
N LEU A 174 -13.05 -5.93 17.78
CA LEU A 174 -13.92 -4.76 17.89
C LEU A 174 -13.19 -3.43 17.68
N MET A 175 -11.93 -3.31 18.09
CA MET A 175 -11.17 -2.07 17.91
C MET A 175 -10.54 -1.93 16.52
N ALA A 176 -10.33 -3.03 15.80
CA ALA A 176 -9.84 -3.00 14.42
C ALA A 176 -10.93 -2.61 13.42
N LEU A 177 -12.21 -2.90 13.72
CA LEU A 177 -13.30 -2.70 12.78
C LEU A 177 -13.56 -1.21 12.42
N PRO A 178 -13.70 -0.27 13.38
CA PRO A 178 -13.96 1.13 13.04
C PRO A 178 -12.88 1.79 12.16
N PRO A 179 -11.57 1.66 12.41
CA PRO A 179 -10.57 2.28 11.54
C PRO A 179 -10.55 1.66 10.13
N ILE A 180 -10.82 0.36 10.00
CA ILE A 180 -10.96 -0.30 8.68
C ILE A 180 -12.14 0.29 7.91
N ILE A 181 -13.30 0.46 8.57
CA ILE A 181 -14.49 1.04 7.93
C ILE A 181 -14.21 2.48 7.51
N VAL A 182 -13.71 3.32 8.41
CA VAL A 182 -13.45 4.74 8.14
C VAL A 182 -12.46 4.90 6.99
N TRP A 183 -11.36 4.14 7.02
CA TRP A 183 -10.30 4.25 6.02
C TRP A 183 -10.75 3.79 4.63
N ASN A 184 -11.38 2.62 4.54
CA ASN A 184 -11.86 2.10 3.26
C ASN A 184 -13.00 2.94 2.68
N THR A 185 -13.88 3.47 3.52
CA THR A 185 -14.95 4.38 3.08
C THR A 185 -14.38 5.69 2.55
N PHE A 186 -13.37 6.25 3.22
CA PHE A 186 -12.68 7.46 2.76
C PHE A 186 -12.07 7.26 1.38
N TRP A 187 -11.24 6.22 1.20
CA TRP A 187 -10.58 5.97 -0.08
C TRP A 187 -11.55 5.54 -1.17
N ALA A 188 -12.56 4.72 -0.85
CA ALA A 188 -13.61 4.40 -1.81
C ALA A 188 -14.35 5.65 -2.27
N GLY A 189 -14.65 6.59 -1.37
CA GLY A 189 -15.20 7.90 -1.74
C GLY A 189 -14.28 8.66 -2.70
N VAL A 190 -12.99 8.76 -2.38
CA VAL A 190 -12.00 9.41 -3.25
C VAL A 190 -11.97 8.76 -4.63
N PHE A 191 -11.87 7.43 -4.73
CA PHE A 191 -11.84 6.74 -6.02
C PHE A 191 -13.18 6.78 -6.76
N TYR A 192 -14.31 6.83 -6.04
CA TYR A 192 -15.62 6.97 -6.66
C TYR A 192 -15.78 8.33 -7.36
N PHE A 193 -15.27 9.41 -6.77
CA PHE A 193 -15.37 10.75 -7.36
C PHE A 193 -14.25 11.06 -8.35
N PHE A 194 -13.01 10.63 -8.06
CA PHE A 194 -11.82 11.01 -8.83
C PHE A 194 -11.25 9.87 -9.70
N GLY A 195 -11.84 8.67 -9.66
CA GLY A 195 -11.34 7.47 -10.31
C GLY A 195 -11.12 7.60 -11.82
N ASN A 196 -12.06 8.22 -12.53
CA ASN A 196 -11.93 8.44 -13.97
C ASN A 196 -10.73 9.33 -14.31
N ALA A 197 -10.55 10.43 -13.58
CA ALA A 197 -9.40 11.31 -13.74
C ALA A 197 -8.07 10.61 -13.38
N LEU A 198 -8.11 9.69 -12.42
CA LEU A 198 -6.96 8.84 -12.05
C LEU A 198 -6.58 7.85 -13.15
N LEU A 199 -7.57 7.22 -13.81
CA LEU A 199 -7.32 6.29 -14.92
C LEU A 199 -6.68 7.01 -16.11
N ASP A 200 -7.14 8.23 -16.43
CA ASP A 200 -6.57 9.03 -17.51
C ASP A 200 -5.10 9.41 -17.27
N HIS A 201 -4.69 9.49 -16.01
CA HIS A 201 -3.33 9.84 -15.58
C HIS A 201 -2.57 8.67 -14.95
N LEU A 202 -3.05 7.43 -15.16
CA LEU A 202 -2.49 6.23 -14.55
C LEU A 202 -1.00 6.04 -14.91
N SER A 203 -0.62 6.41 -16.14
CA SER A 203 0.77 6.42 -16.61
C SER A 203 1.66 7.32 -15.76
N LEU A 204 1.18 8.51 -15.36
CA LEU A 204 1.94 9.44 -14.51
C LEU A 204 2.02 8.93 -13.06
N LEU A 205 0.97 8.30 -12.54
CA LEU A 205 0.96 7.73 -11.19
C LEU A 205 1.90 6.53 -11.05
N ILE A 206 1.92 5.61 -12.03
CA ILE A 206 2.84 4.47 -12.07
C ILE A 206 4.29 4.97 -12.07
N VAL A 207 4.55 6.08 -12.76
CA VAL A 207 5.88 6.66 -12.89
C VAL A 207 6.31 7.38 -11.62
N VAL A 208 5.43 8.17 -11.01
CA VAL A 208 5.72 8.79 -9.71
C VAL A 208 5.96 7.72 -8.64
N ALA A 209 5.11 6.67 -8.59
CA ALA A 209 5.30 5.54 -7.69
C ALA A 209 6.61 4.80 -7.96
N GLY A 210 6.91 4.48 -9.23
CA GLY A 210 8.17 3.84 -9.63
C GLY A 210 9.40 4.69 -9.30
N THR A 211 9.31 6.01 -9.46
CA THR A 211 10.40 6.94 -9.12
C THR A 211 10.60 7.03 -7.61
N LEU A 212 9.52 7.06 -6.82
CA LEU A 212 9.59 7.04 -5.36
C LEU A 212 10.17 5.72 -4.83
N ILE A 213 9.77 4.58 -5.40
CA ILE A 213 10.32 3.26 -5.07
C ILE A 213 11.82 3.22 -5.42
N TYR A 214 12.21 3.71 -6.60
CA TYR A 214 13.61 3.82 -7.00
C TYR A 214 14.42 4.69 -6.02
N ILE A 215 13.91 5.86 -5.64
CA ILE A 215 14.55 6.73 -4.65
C ILE A 215 14.62 6.04 -3.27
N MET A 216 13.60 5.27 -2.88
CA MET A 216 13.60 4.58 -1.59
C MET A 216 14.59 3.40 -1.55
N LEU A 217 14.76 2.69 -2.67
CA LEU A 217 15.70 1.58 -2.82
C LEU A 217 17.15 2.05 -2.97
N PHE A 218 17.40 3.06 -3.80
CA PHE A 218 18.74 3.52 -4.15
C PHE A 218 19.20 4.77 -3.39
N GLY A 219 18.29 5.51 -2.75
CA GLY A 219 18.61 6.70 -1.94
C GLY A 219 19.36 6.40 -0.64
N LYS A 220 19.46 5.13 -0.22
CA LYS A 220 20.28 4.71 0.93
C LYS A 220 21.76 4.50 0.59
N LEU A 221 22.19 4.62 -0.66
CA LEU A 221 23.58 4.36 -1.08
C LEU A 221 24.57 5.53 -0.87
N LYS A 222 24.20 6.60 -0.16
CA LYS A 222 25.14 7.69 0.14
C LYS A 222 25.08 8.14 1.60
N LYS A 223 25.69 7.35 2.49
CA LYS A 223 26.35 7.92 3.67
C LYS A 223 27.83 8.08 3.32
N PRO A 224 28.38 9.30 3.29
CA PRO A 224 29.83 9.47 3.25
C PRO A 224 30.41 8.86 4.53
N LYS A 225 31.41 7.97 4.39
CA LYS A 225 32.27 7.59 5.50
C LYS A 225 33.13 8.82 5.81
N GLU A 226 32.77 9.57 6.84
CA GLU A 226 33.69 10.52 7.45
C GLU A 226 34.63 9.70 8.33
N HIS A 227 35.83 9.45 7.80
CA HIS A 227 36.91 8.85 8.56
C HIS A 227 37.34 9.84 9.65
N LEU A 228 37.18 9.42 10.90
CA LEU A 228 37.83 10.00 12.07
C LEU A 228 39.34 10.09 11.82
N ASN A 229 39.86 11.31 11.75
CA ASN A 229 41.28 11.61 11.94
C ASN A 229 41.44 12.31 13.29
N ILE A 230 41.92 11.55 14.29
CA ILE A 230 42.66 12.01 15.47
C ILE A 230 43.66 10.85 15.72
N PRO A 231 44.97 11.07 15.89
CA PRO A 231 45.61 12.03 16.82
C PRO A 231 46.06 13.35 16.19
#